data_AF-A0A1B6G9Z6-F1
#
_entry.id   AF-A0A1B6G9Z6-F1
#
_cell.length_a   1.000
_cell.length_b   1.000
_cell.length_c   1.000
_cell.angle_alpha   90.00
_cell.angle_beta   90.00
_cell.angle_gamma   90.00
#
_symmetry.space_group_name_H-M   'P 1'
#
loop_
_entity.id
_entity.type
_entity.pdbx_description
1 polymer ?
#
loop_
_entity_poly.entity_id
_entity_poly.type
_entity_poly.pdbx_seq_one_letter_code
_entity_poly.pdbx_strand_id
1 'polypeptide(L)'
;KEEFKFKVVVCSCVEDLHQYVDKTELTTDLDGTMPYSHSHWIQQRIALEQFSCQTRAVSLSLDDFTRRLRESAVELGGGGTLEVAQALLVAQGGEYTRLKEEILLAAKRGESLLGDIRQRLSQTPTKEPSSLANITAVERLLVQLEETERTFDEFWQQHSARLHQYLELKTFEQDFKAIQCALDRHLKTVSELTEVGETVDRVDTLIRDLVAFQKLCVSEVERAEELVSSGERMLRGRHY
;
A
#
# COMPACT_ATOMS: atom_id res chain seq x y z
N LYS A 1 -31.18 36.29 23.46
CA LYS A 1 -30.87 35.03 24.16
C LYS A 1 -32.13 34.63 24.89
N GLU A 2 -32.87 33.65 24.38
CA GLU A 2 -34.03 33.12 25.08
C GLU A 2 -33.53 32.23 26.23
N GLU A 3 -33.89 32.58 27.46
CA GLU A 3 -33.70 31.72 28.63
C GLU A 3 -34.68 30.55 28.53
N PHE A 4 -34.18 29.36 28.22
CA PHE A 4 -34.97 28.15 28.38
C PHE A 4 -35.25 27.93 29.87
N LYS A 5 -36.46 28.28 30.31
CA LYS A 5 -36.95 27.92 31.64
C LYS A 5 -37.36 26.46 31.65
N PHE A 6 -36.46 25.59 32.11
CA PHE A 6 -36.76 24.19 32.31
C PHE A 6 -37.66 24.02 33.54
N LYS A 7 -38.84 23.42 33.35
CA LYS A 7 -39.74 23.06 34.44
C LYS A 7 -39.30 21.70 35.00
N VAL A 8 -38.78 21.69 36.21
CA VAL A 8 -38.45 20.44 36.92
C VAL A 8 -39.70 19.92 37.60
N VAL A 9 -40.06 18.66 37.32
CA VAL A 9 -41.17 17.95 37.95
C VAL A 9 -40.60 16.80 38.75
N VAL A 10 -40.91 16.73 40.03
CA VAL A 10 -40.51 15.62 40.91
C VAL A 10 -41.63 14.59 40.90
N CYS A 11 -41.34 13.38 40.46
CA CYS A 11 -42.26 12.25 40.50
C CYS A 11 -42.01 11.45 41.79
N SER A 12 -43.06 11.16 42.55
CA SER A 12 -42.94 10.48 43.85
C SER A 12 -43.04 8.96 43.72
N CYS A 13 -43.61 8.50 42.61
CA CYS A 13 -43.76 7.10 42.23
C CYS A 13 -43.73 6.93 40.70
N VAL A 14 -43.74 5.69 40.23
CA VAL A 14 -43.65 5.34 38.80
C VAL A 14 -44.93 5.76 38.06
N GLU A 15 -46.08 5.76 38.73
CA GLU A 15 -47.36 6.20 38.18
C GLU A 15 -47.37 7.71 37.86
N ASP A 16 -46.68 8.53 38.67
CA ASP A 16 -46.49 9.96 38.39
C ASP A 16 -45.65 10.15 37.13
N LEU A 17 -44.61 9.33 36.94
CA LEU A 17 -43.74 9.38 35.76
C LEU A 17 -44.51 9.07 34.47
N HIS A 18 -45.44 8.10 34.51
CA HIS A 18 -46.27 7.72 33.36
C HIS A 18 -47.24 8.82 32.89
N GLN A 19 -47.47 9.87 33.69
CA GLN A 19 -48.25 11.04 33.27
C GLN A 19 -47.47 11.97 32.34
N TYR A 20 -46.13 11.88 32.34
CA TYR A 20 -45.24 12.75 31.57
C TYR A 20 -44.46 12.03 30.49
N VAL A 21 -44.20 10.72 30.66
CA VAL A 21 -43.41 9.90 29.73
C VAL A 21 -44.20 8.66 29.36
N ASP A 22 -44.25 8.35 28.06
CA ASP A 22 -44.96 7.17 27.57
C ASP A 22 -44.25 5.88 28.02
N LYS A 23 -45.01 4.84 28.36
CA LYS A 23 -44.47 3.54 28.78
C LYS A 23 -43.62 2.89 27.69
N THR A 24 -43.82 3.22 26.42
CA THR A 24 -43.01 2.76 25.30
C THR A 24 -41.61 3.35 25.28
N GLU A 25 -41.40 4.46 25.98
CA GLU A 25 -40.11 5.15 26.11
C GLU A 25 -39.35 4.77 27.39
N LEU A 26 -39.96 3.97 28.26
CA LEU A 26 -39.39 3.54 29.53
C LEU A 26 -38.93 2.09 29.47
N THR A 27 -37.83 1.79 30.16
CA THR A 27 -37.31 0.45 30.33
C THR A 27 -38.13 -0.34 31.37
N THR A 28 -37.99 -1.67 31.38
CA THR A 28 -38.82 -2.55 32.21
C THR A 28 -38.66 -2.35 33.72
N ASP A 29 -37.54 -1.78 34.17
CA ASP A 29 -37.30 -1.37 35.56
C ASP A 29 -38.14 -0.17 36.02
N LEU A 30 -38.76 0.56 35.09
CA LEU A 30 -39.68 1.68 35.33
C LEU A 30 -41.11 1.38 34.88
N ASP A 31 -41.51 0.10 34.86
CA ASP A 31 -42.79 -0.41 34.33
C ASP A 31 -43.07 0.02 32.88
N GLY A 32 -42.01 0.15 32.09
CA GLY A 32 -42.07 0.42 30.66
C GLY A 32 -42.00 -0.82 29.78
N THR A 33 -42.03 -0.59 28.47
CA THR A 33 -42.02 -1.62 27.42
C THR A 33 -40.87 -1.48 26.43
N MET A 34 -39.99 -0.49 26.63
CA MET A 34 -38.75 -0.36 25.86
C MET A 34 -37.83 -1.55 26.16
N PRO A 35 -37.41 -2.31 25.14
CA PRO A 35 -36.39 -3.33 25.34
C PRO A 35 -35.06 -2.63 25.64
N TYR A 36 -34.43 -3.01 26.74
CA TYR A 36 -33.09 -2.55 27.08
C TYR A 36 -32.37 -3.63 27.88
N SER A 37 -31.12 -3.89 27.50
CA SER A 37 -30.21 -4.71 28.30
C SER A 37 -28.89 -3.98 28.49
N HIS A 38 -28.61 -3.58 29.74
CA HIS A 38 -27.39 -2.85 30.09
C HIS A 38 -26.13 -3.66 29.74
N SER A 39 -26.11 -4.94 30.10
CA SER A 39 -25.01 -5.85 29.77
C SER A 39 -24.78 -5.95 28.26
N HIS A 40 -25.86 -5.94 27.48
CA HIS A 40 -25.78 -5.99 26.03
C HIS A 40 -25.19 -4.72 25.43
N TRP A 41 -25.71 -3.56 25.87
CA TRP A 41 -25.20 -2.25 25.45
C TRP A 41 -23.70 -2.13 25.73
N ILE A 42 -23.25 -2.55 26.93
CA ILE A 42 -21.83 -2.58 27.28
C ILE A 42 -21.04 -3.47 26.30
N GLN A 43 -21.49 -4.69 26.03
CA GLN A 43 -20.78 -5.62 25.13
C GLN A 43 -20.64 -5.05 23.72
N GLN A 44 -21.72 -4.47 23.17
CA GLN A 44 -21.66 -3.81 21.87
C GLN A 44 -20.68 -2.64 21.87
N ARG A 45 -20.70 -1.84 22.95
CA ARG A 45 -19.84 -0.66 23.08
C ARG A 45 -18.36 -1.06 23.14
N ILE A 46 -18.03 -2.11 23.90
CA ILE A 46 -16.68 -2.67 23.97
C ILE A 46 -16.23 -3.15 22.59
N ALA A 47 -17.06 -3.89 21.86
CA ALA A 47 -16.71 -4.39 20.53
C ALA A 47 -16.48 -3.25 19.51
N LEU A 48 -17.33 -2.22 19.56
CA LEU A 48 -17.15 -1.02 18.73
C LEU A 48 -15.85 -0.27 19.06
N GLU A 49 -15.53 -0.12 20.34
CA GLU A 49 -14.29 0.54 20.78
C GLU A 49 -13.05 -0.27 20.39
N GLN A 50 -13.10 -1.60 20.49
CA GLN A 50 -12.04 -2.48 20.00
C GLN A 50 -11.83 -2.32 18.49
N PHE A 51 -12.91 -2.30 17.70
CA PHE A 51 -12.82 -2.07 16.26
C PHE A 51 -12.24 -0.69 15.94
N SER A 52 -12.72 0.37 16.62
CA SER A 52 -12.19 1.73 16.48
C SER A 52 -10.69 1.81 16.78
N CYS A 53 -10.24 1.17 17.85
CA CYS A 53 -8.83 1.06 18.20
C CYS A 53 -8.02 0.32 17.14
N GLN A 54 -8.56 -0.77 16.58
CA GLN A 54 -7.90 -1.50 15.51
C GLN A 54 -7.75 -0.66 14.23
N THR A 55 -8.81 0.02 13.78
CA THR A 55 -8.76 0.90 12.60
C THR A 55 -7.73 2.01 12.78
N ARG A 56 -7.62 2.57 14.00
CA ARG A 56 -6.59 3.55 14.33
C ARG A 56 -5.18 2.94 14.29
N ALA A 57 -4.99 1.74 14.82
CA ALA A 57 -3.70 1.06 14.79
C ALA A 57 -3.24 0.80 13.35
N VAL A 58 -4.15 0.33 12.49
CA VAL A 58 -3.88 0.16 11.05
C VAL A 58 -3.46 1.49 10.43
N SER A 59 -4.21 2.58 10.67
CA SER A 59 -3.87 3.90 10.14
C SER A 59 -2.46 4.35 10.55
N LEU A 60 -2.09 4.17 11.82
CA LEU A 60 -0.75 4.50 12.32
C LEU A 60 0.35 3.65 11.67
N SER A 61 0.10 2.36 11.45
CA SER A 61 1.05 1.48 10.75
C SER A 61 1.27 1.94 9.30
N LEU A 62 0.21 2.38 8.62
CA LEU A 62 0.30 2.90 7.24
C LEU A 62 1.05 4.23 7.18
N ASP A 63 0.81 5.13 8.13
CA ASP A 63 1.52 6.41 8.23
C ASP A 63 3.02 6.18 8.48
N ASP A 64 3.37 5.27 9.40
CA ASP A 64 4.76 4.93 9.69
C ASP A 64 5.47 4.33 8.46
N PHE A 65 4.81 3.40 7.77
CA PHE A 65 5.35 2.81 6.55
C PHE A 65 5.51 3.87 5.45
N THR A 66 4.51 4.72 5.23
CA THR A 66 4.57 5.82 4.25
C THR A 66 5.72 6.78 4.55
N ARG A 67 5.95 7.10 5.82
CA ARG A 67 7.09 7.91 6.26
C ARG A 67 8.43 7.23 5.93
N ARG A 68 8.58 5.95 6.26
CA ARG A 68 9.79 5.16 5.95
C ARG A 68 10.06 5.08 4.44
N LEU A 69 9.01 4.96 3.61
CA LEU A 69 9.15 4.97 2.15
C LEU A 69 9.71 6.29 1.62
N ARG A 70 9.25 7.43 2.18
CA ARG A 70 9.75 8.76 1.80
C ARG A 70 11.22 8.96 2.21
N GLU A 71 11.58 8.52 3.41
CA GLU A 71 12.96 8.61 3.90
C GLU A 71 13.92 7.77 3.03
N SER A 72 13.51 6.55 2.67
CA SER A 72 14.32 5.68 1.84
C SER A 72 14.50 6.19 0.40
N ALA A 73 13.49 6.88 -0.16
CA ALA A 73 13.61 7.52 -1.47
C ALA A 73 14.70 8.62 -1.48
N VAL A 74 14.92 9.31 -0.36
CA VAL A 74 16.00 10.31 -0.22
C VAL A 74 17.37 9.65 -0.22
N GLU A 75 17.51 8.51 0.46
CA GLU A 75 18.77 7.76 0.52
C GLU A 75 19.21 7.23 -0.86
N LEU A 76 18.25 6.76 -1.66
CA LEU A 76 18.52 6.32 -3.03
C LEU A 76 18.98 7.46 -3.95
N GLY A 77 18.45 8.67 -3.74
CA GLY A 77 18.91 9.89 -4.44
C GLY A 77 20.39 10.22 -4.20
N GLY A 78 21.01 9.66 -3.16
CA GLY A 78 22.43 9.79 -2.84
C GLY A 78 23.37 8.83 -3.59
N GLY A 79 22.86 7.95 -4.46
CA GLY A 79 23.69 7.04 -5.27
C GLY A 79 23.76 5.60 -4.75
N GLY A 80 22.66 5.07 -4.22
CA GLY A 80 22.58 3.66 -3.83
C GLY A 80 22.82 2.69 -5.00
N THR A 81 23.40 1.52 -4.73
CA THR A 81 23.66 0.49 -5.75
C THR A 81 22.37 -0.16 -6.24
N LEU A 82 22.42 -0.77 -7.43
CA LEU A 82 21.28 -1.50 -8.02
C LEU A 82 20.76 -2.60 -7.06
N GLU A 83 21.67 -3.34 -6.45
CA GLU A 83 21.35 -4.42 -5.49
C GLU A 83 20.61 -3.91 -4.27
N VAL A 84 21.03 -2.77 -3.72
CA VAL A 84 20.38 -2.14 -2.56
C VAL A 84 18.96 -1.68 -2.92
N ALA A 85 18.81 -1.02 -4.07
CA ALA A 85 17.51 -0.56 -4.54
C ALA A 85 16.54 -1.73 -4.82
N GLN A 86 17.06 -2.86 -5.33
CA GLN A 86 16.26 -4.05 -5.60
C GLN A 86 15.85 -4.78 -4.31
N ALA A 87 16.79 -4.95 -3.37
CA ALA A 87 16.48 -5.52 -2.05
C ALA A 87 15.44 -4.67 -1.31
N LEU A 88 15.57 -3.35 -1.40
CA LEU A 88 14.62 -2.42 -0.82
C LEU A 88 13.22 -2.58 -1.42
N LEU A 89 13.09 -2.65 -2.74
CA LEU A 89 11.79 -2.86 -3.41
C LEU A 89 11.10 -4.15 -2.92
N VAL A 90 11.86 -5.24 -2.79
CA VAL A 90 11.34 -6.51 -2.29
C VAL A 90 10.89 -6.39 -0.84
N ALA A 91 11.71 -5.81 0.03
CA ALA A 91 11.37 -5.62 1.44
C ALA A 91 10.13 -4.75 1.62
N GLN A 92 10.07 -3.62 0.90
CA GLN A 92 8.93 -2.71 0.92
C GLN A 92 7.65 -3.38 0.37
N GLY A 93 7.75 -4.21 -0.67
CA GLY A 93 6.61 -4.96 -1.21
C GLY A 93 6.07 -6.03 -0.26
N GLY A 94 6.96 -6.67 0.51
CA GLY A 94 6.58 -7.58 1.59
C GLY A 94 5.79 -6.86 2.70
N GLU A 95 6.29 -5.72 3.17
CA GLU A 95 5.59 -4.91 4.18
C GLU A 95 4.24 -4.38 3.66
N TYR A 96 4.17 -3.92 2.40
CA TYR A 96 2.91 -3.52 1.77
C TYR A 96 1.88 -4.66 1.82
N THR A 97 2.27 -5.87 1.43
CA THR A 97 1.38 -7.04 1.43
C THR A 97 0.89 -7.37 2.85
N ARG A 98 1.80 -7.33 3.83
CA ARG A 98 1.47 -7.53 5.25
C ARG A 98 0.45 -6.49 5.75
N LEU A 99 0.63 -5.22 5.41
CA LEU A 99 -0.29 -4.14 5.79
C LEU A 99 -1.66 -4.27 5.11
N LYS A 100 -1.70 -4.73 3.86
CA LYS A 100 -2.96 -5.06 3.16
C LYS A 100 -3.73 -6.17 3.86
N GLU A 101 -3.03 -7.18 4.37
CA GLU A 101 -3.66 -8.23 5.18
C GLU A 101 -4.22 -7.67 6.49
N GLU A 102 -3.52 -6.75 7.17
CA GLU A 102 -4.01 -6.09 8.38
C GLU A 102 -5.30 -5.29 8.13
N ILE A 103 -5.36 -4.53 7.03
CA ILE A 103 -6.55 -3.80 6.60
C ILE A 103 -7.71 -4.78 6.36
N LEU A 104 -7.46 -5.85 5.59
CA LEU A 104 -8.48 -6.84 5.27
C LEU A 104 -9.02 -7.53 6.54
N LEU A 105 -8.15 -7.84 7.49
CA LEU A 105 -8.55 -8.43 8.77
C LEU A 105 -9.37 -7.44 9.63
N ALA A 106 -9.03 -6.15 9.61
CA ALA A 106 -9.82 -5.12 10.26
C ALA A 106 -11.21 -4.97 9.61
N ALA A 107 -11.28 -4.94 8.27
CA ALA A 107 -12.54 -4.86 7.54
C ALA A 107 -13.45 -6.05 7.86
N LYS A 108 -12.94 -7.28 7.80
CA LYS A 108 -13.68 -8.51 8.17
C LYS A 108 -14.25 -8.47 9.58
N ARG A 109 -13.50 -7.93 10.55
CA ARG A 109 -13.97 -7.77 11.92
C ARG A 109 -15.08 -6.73 12.01
N GLY A 110 -14.95 -5.60 11.31
CA GLY A 110 -15.99 -4.58 11.23
C GLY A 110 -17.28 -5.09 10.58
N GLU A 111 -17.17 -5.87 9.49
CA GLU A 111 -18.30 -6.52 8.84
C GLU A 111 -18.99 -7.54 9.75
N SER A 112 -18.23 -8.37 10.46
CA SER A 112 -18.77 -9.32 11.44
C SER A 112 -19.52 -8.59 12.56
N LEU A 113 -18.93 -7.52 13.11
CA LEU A 113 -19.56 -6.71 14.14
C LEU A 113 -20.87 -6.08 13.65
N LEU A 114 -20.86 -5.55 12.42
CA LEU A 114 -22.04 -4.97 11.79
C LEU A 114 -23.14 -6.02 11.57
N GLY A 115 -22.76 -7.22 11.13
CA GLY A 115 -23.64 -8.39 10.99
C GLY A 115 -24.30 -8.76 12.32
N ASP A 116 -23.51 -8.85 13.39
CA ASP A 116 -23.99 -9.19 14.73
C ASP A 116 -24.99 -8.15 15.27
N ILE A 117 -24.73 -6.86 15.04
CA ILE A 117 -25.65 -5.78 15.47
C ILE A 117 -26.95 -5.83 14.66
N ARG A 118 -26.88 -6.02 13.33
CA ARG A 118 -28.05 -6.08 12.45
C ARG A 118 -28.91 -7.33 12.68
N GLN A 119 -28.30 -8.49 12.90
CA GLN A 119 -29.03 -9.73 13.20
C GLN A 119 -29.84 -9.61 14.49
N ARG A 120 -29.32 -8.89 15.49
CA ARG A 120 -30.07 -8.69 16.73
C ARG A 120 -31.23 -7.71 16.57
N LEU A 121 -31.03 -6.63 15.81
CA LEU A 121 -32.13 -5.71 15.47
C LEU A 121 -33.29 -6.38 14.73
N SER A 122 -33.04 -7.46 13.98
CA SER A 122 -34.11 -8.21 13.33
C SER A 122 -34.83 -9.20 14.25
N GLN A 123 -34.21 -9.59 15.37
CA GLN A 123 -34.79 -10.49 16.37
C GLN A 123 -35.62 -9.75 17.43
N THR A 124 -35.41 -8.44 17.61
CA THR A 124 -36.17 -7.62 18.56
C THR A 124 -37.29 -6.83 17.85
N PRO A 125 -38.56 -7.00 18.24
CA PRO A 125 -39.70 -6.31 17.59
C PRO A 125 -39.67 -4.78 17.78
N THR A 126 -38.99 -4.31 18.81
CA THR A 126 -38.78 -2.89 19.14
C THR A 126 -37.29 -2.55 18.99
N LYS A 127 -36.99 -1.49 18.22
CA LYS A 127 -35.61 -1.10 17.90
C LYS A 127 -35.02 -0.27 19.04
N GLU A 128 -33.93 -0.74 19.65
CA GLU A 128 -33.15 0.08 20.58
C GLU A 128 -32.49 1.26 19.84
N PRO A 129 -32.71 2.53 20.24
CA PRO A 129 -32.11 3.70 19.59
C PRO A 129 -30.58 3.66 19.55
N SER A 130 -29.96 3.07 20.58
CA SER A 130 -28.51 2.89 20.71
C SER A 130 -27.90 2.00 19.61
N SER A 131 -28.65 1.01 19.13
CA SER A 131 -28.18 0.08 18.10
C SER A 131 -28.05 0.74 16.73
N LEU A 132 -28.93 1.71 16.40
CA LEU A 132 -28.81 2.50 15.17
C LEU A 132 -27.57 3.38 15.17
N ALA A 133 -27.26 4.03 16.31
CA ALA A 133 -26.04 4.83 16.46
C ALA A 133 -24.77 3.99 16.30
N ASN A 134 -24.76 2.78 16.88
CA ASN A 134 -23.65 1.84 16.76
C ASN A 134 -23.46 1.35 15.31
N ILE A 135 -24.55 1.06 14.58
CA ILE A 135 -24.49 0.71 13.15
C ILE A 135 -23.81 1.81 12.35
N THR A 136 -24.30 3.04 12.47
CA THR A 136 -23.73 4.19 11.74
C THR A 136 -22.25 4.40 12.09
N ALA A 137 -21.86 4.16 13.34
CA ALA A 137 -20.47 4.26 13.75
C ALA A 137 -19.58 3.18 13.10
N VAL A 138 -20.04 1.92 13.07
CA VAL A 138 -19.29 0.83 12.41
C VAL A 138 -19.21 1.04 10.90
N GLU A 139 -20.32 1.40 10.25
CA GLU A 139 -20.36 1.70 8.81
C GLU A 139 -19.39 2.83 8.45
N ARG A 140 -19.40 3.92 9.23
CA ARG A 140 -18.46 5.02 9.04
C ARG A 140 -17.00 4.57 9.18
N LEU A 141 -16.68 3.76 10.18
CA LEU A 141 -15.32 3.25 10.37
C LEU A 141 -14.88 2.32 9.23
N LEU A 142 -15.80 1.53 8.66
CA LEU A 142 -15.54 0.70 7.48
C LEU A 142 -15.25 1.56 6.24
N VAL A 143 -16.06 2.58 5.98
CA VAL A 143 -15.82 3.53 4.88
C VAL A 143 -14.47 4.22 5.04
N GLN A 144 -14.13 4.68 6.25
CA GLN A 144 -12.83 5.29 6.51
C GLN A 144 -11.67 4.32 6.27
N LEU A 145 -11.83 3.05 6.61
CA LEU A 145 -10.82 2.02 6.37
C LEU A 145 -10.63 1.76 4.87
N GLU A 146 -11.71 1.71 4.09
CA GLU A 146 -11.68 1.58 2.62
C GLU A 146 -11.01 2.78 1.95
N GLU A 147 -11.35 4.00 2.37
CA GLU A 147 -10.69 5.23 1.87
C GLU A 147 -9.19 5.24 2.20
N THR A 148 -8.82 4.77 3.39
CA THR A 148 -7.43 4.67 3.82
C THR A 148 -6.68 3.64 2.97
N GLU A 149 -7.29 2.48 2.72
CA GLU A 149 -6.74 1.44 1.84
C GLU A 149 -6.51 1.95 0.43
N ARG A 150 -7.51 2.61 -0.16
CA ARG A 150 -7.40 3.18 -1.50
C ARG A 150 -6.26 4.19 -1.59
N THR A 151 -6.18 5.11 -0.63
CA THR A 151 -5.11 6.13 -0.56
C THR A 151 -3.74 5.47 -0.44
N PHE A 152 -3.66 4.39 0.36
CA PHE A 152 -2.44 3.62 0.53
C PHE A 152 -2.01 2.92 -0.75
N ASP A 153 -2.93 2.28 -1.48
CA ASP A 153 -2.67 1.62 -2.76
C ASP A 153 -2.18 2.61 -3.82
N GLU A 154 -2.84 3.76 -3.95
CA GLU A 154 -2.44 4.81 -4.89
C GLU A 154 -1.02 5.31 -4.58
N PHE A 155 -0.70 5.52 -3.30
CA PHE A 155 0.65 5.92 -2.89
C PHE A 155 1.69 4.83 -3.23
N TRP A 156 1.41 3.57 -2.89
CA TRP A 156 2.31 2.46 -3.16
C TRP A 156 2.55 2.25 -4.65
N GLN A 157 1.51 2.33 -5.48
CA GLN A 157 1.63 2.21 -6.94
C GLN A 157 2.56 3.29 -7.51
N GLN A 158 2.39 4.55 -7.07
CA GLN A 158 3.27 5.65 -7.50
C GLN A 158 4.71 5.47 -7.02
N HIS A 159 4.89 5.12 -5.75
CA HIS A 159 6.21 4.92 -5.16
C HIS A 159 6.97 3.75 -5.82
N SER A 160 6.31 2.59 -5.92
CA SER A 160 6.89 1.41 -6.56
C SER A 160 7.19 1.66 -8.04
N ALA A 161 6.29 2.31 -8.79
CA ALA A 161 6.56 2.65 -10.20
C ALA A 161 7.81 3.51 -10.34
N ARG A 162 7.97 4.56 -9.52
CA ARG A 162 9.19 5.39 -9.52
C ARG A 162 10.44 4.59 -9.18
N LEU A 163 10.35 3.67 -8.23
CA LEU A 163 11.49 2.84 -7.85
C LEU A 163 11.89 1.86 -8.97
N HIS A 164 10.91 1.29 -9.69
CA HIS A 164 11.18 0.48 -10.88
C HIS A 164 11.83 1.32 -11.99
N GLN A 165 11.33 2.53 -12.25
CA GLN A 165 11.94 3.43 -13.22
C GLN A 165 13.40 3.79 -12.86
N TYR A 166 13.67 4.00 -11.57
CA TYR A 166 15.03 4.21 -11.07
C TYR A 166 15.93 2.97 -11.29
N LEU A 167 15.42 1.77 -11.00
CA LEU A 167 16.15 0.52 -11.23
C LEU A 167 16.46 0.32 -12.72
N GLU A 168 15.48 0.54 -13.60
CA GLU A 168 15.68 0.46 -15.05
C GLU A 168 16.77 1.43 -15.52
N LEU A 169 16.78 2.66 -15.00
CA LEU A 169 17.83 3.64 -15.29
C LEU A 169 19.19 3.17 -14.80
N LYS A 170 19.28 2.62 -13.59
CA LYS A 170 20.56 2.12 -13.06
C LYS A 170 21.10 0.92 -13.82
N THR A 171 20.23 0.01 -14.25
CA THR A 171 20.59 -1.10 -15.14
C THR A 171 21.10 -0.57 -16.48
N PHE A 172 20.38 0.37 -17.09
CA PHE A 172 20.80 1.01 -18.33
C PHE A 172 22.18 1.68 -18.20
N GLU A 173 22.43 2.44 -17.13
CA GLU A 173 23.72 3.08 -16.87
C GLU A 173 24.86 2.05 -16.71
N GLN A 174 24.58 0.92 -16.07
CA GLN A 174 25.54 -0.17 -15.89
C GLN A 174 25.87 -0.84 -17.23
N ASP A 175 24.85 -1.18 -18.01
CA ASP A 175 24.99 -1.81 -19.32
C ASP A 175 25.72 -0.89 -20.30
N PHE A 176 25.38 0.40 -20.30
CA PHE A 176 26.06 1.42 -21.09
C PHE A 176 27.56 1.44 -20.80
N LYS A 177 27.95 1.50 -19.51
CA LYS A 177 29.36 1.48 -19.11
C LYS A 177 30.05 0.17 -19.50
N ALA A 178 29.36 -0.96 -19.38
CA ALA A 178 29.92 -2.27 -19.76
C ALA A 178 30.21 -2.35 -21.26
N ILE A 179 29.26 -1.92 -22.11
CA ILE A 179 29.41 -1.88 -23.56
C ILE A 179 30.50 -0.89 -23.97
N GLN A 180 30.52 0.31 -23.39
CA GLN A 180 31.56 1.31 -23.64
C GLN A 180 32.96 0.72 -23.38
N CYS A 181 33.16 0.08 -22.23
CA CYS A 181 34.43 -0.57 -21.89
C CYS A 181 34.79 -1.72 -22.86
N ALA A 182 33.80 -2.46 -23.36
CA ALA A 182 34.03 -3.53 -24.34
C ALA A 182 34.47 -2.96 -25.70
N LEU A 183 33.76 -1.93 -26.20
CA LEU A 183 34.09 -1.26 -27.45
C LEU A 183 35.46 -0.58 -27.40
N ASP A 184 35.80 0.10 -26.30
CA ASP A 184 37.12 0.70 -26.12
C ASP A 184 38.25 -0.35 -26.16
N ARG A 185 38.03 -1.52 -25.54
CA ARG A 185 38.96 -2.64 -25.62
C ARG A 185 39.09 -3.17 -27.05
N HIS A 186 37.97 -3.34 -27.75
CA HIS A 186 37.97 -3.82 -29.14
C HIS A 186 38.71 -2.83 -30.06
N LEU A 187 38.47 -1.53 -29.93
CA LEU A 187 39.18 -0.48 -30.67
C LEU A 187 40.69 -0.52 -30.41
N LYS A 188 41.08 -0.71 -29.15
CA LYS A 188 42.49 -0.88 -28.80
C LYS A 188 43.10 -2.13 -29.46
N THR A 189 42.42 -3.27 -29.39
CA THR A 189 42.87 -4.50 -30.06
C THR A 189 43.03 -4.28 -31.57
N VAL A 190 42.06 -3.64 -32.23
CA VAL A 190 42.15 -3.30 -33.67
C VAL A 190 43.36 -2.41 -33.96
N SER A 191 43.64 -1.43 -33.12
CA SER A 191 44.81 -0.55 -33.29
C SER A 191 46.15 -1.28 -33.14
N GLU A 192 46.18 -2.38 -32.39
CA GLU A 192 47.38 -3.19 -32.16
C GLU A 192 47.58 -4.28 -33.23
N LEU A 193 46.56 -4.56 -34.07
CA LEU A 193 46.63 -5.51 -35.19
C LEU A 193 47.41 -4.92 -36.37
N THR A 194 48.73 -4.88 -36.28
CA THR A 194 49.62 -4.35 -37.34
C THR A 194 50.37 -5.43 -38.13
N GLU A 195 50.23 -6.70 -37.76
CA GLU A 195 50.96 -7.80 -38.38
C GLU A 195 50.34 -8.23 -39.72
N VAL A 196 51.18 -8.44 -40.74
CA VAL A 196 50.76 -8.80 -42.11
C VAL A 196 50.91 -10.31 -42.41
N GLY A 197 51.78 -11.01 -41.67
CA GLY A 197 52.05 -12.45 -41.83
C GLY A 197 52.99 -12.77 -43.01
N GLU A 198 54.19 -13.28 -42.73
CA GLU A 198 55.22 -13.55 -43.75
C GLU A 198 55.13 -14.97 -44.37
N THR A 199 54.27 -15.84 -43.83
CA THR A 199 54.07 -17.22 -44.33
C THR A 199 52.59 -17.52 -44.52
N VAL A 200 52.27 -18.47 -45.40
CA VAL A 200 50.88 -18.91 -45.65
C VAL A 200 50.23 -19.42 -44.37
N ASP A 201 50.91 -20.27 -43.59
CA ASP A 201 50.39 -20.78 -42.31
C ASP A 201 50.10 -19.66 -41.30
N ARG A 202 50.94 -18.60 -41.30
CA ARG A 202 50.73 -17.45 -40.41
C ARG A 202 49.54 -16.62 -40.87
N VAL A 203 49.41 -16.35 -42.16
CA VAL A 203 48.26 -15.65 -42.75
C VAL A 203 46.96 -16.41 -42.46
N ASP A 204 46.94 -17.74 -42.63
CA ASP A 204 45.76 -18.57 -42.33
C ASP A 204 45.36 -18.53 -40.85
N THR A 205 46.35 -18.39 -39.95
CA THR A 205 46.09 -18.23 -38.52
C THR A 205 45.54 -16.84 -38.22
N LEU A 206 46.13 -15.78 -38.77
CA LEU A 206 45.65 -14.41 -38.62
C LEU A 206 44.22 -14.25 -39.15
N ILE A 207 43.89 -14.86 -40.29
CA ILE A 207 42.52 -14.84 -40.83
C ILE A 207 41.54 -15.50 -39.85
N ARG A 208 41.88 -16.66 -39.28
CA ARG A 208 41.02 -17.35 -38.31
C ARG A 208 40.80 -16.51 -37.05
N ASP A 209 41.87 -15.90 -36.53
CA ASP A 209 41.80 -15.05 -35.34
C ASP A 209 40.96 -13.79 -35.61
N LEU A 210 41.14 -13.15 -36.78
CA LEU A 210 40.35 -11.99 -37.21
C LEU A 210 38.87 -12.32 -37.38
N VAL A 211 38.54 -13.48 -37.95
CA VAL A 211 37.14 -13.93 -38.09
C VAL A 211 36.52 -14.20 -36.72
N ALA A 212 37.27 -14.78 -35.78
CA ALA A 212 36.78 -14.98 -34.41
C ALA A 212 36.56 -13.64 -33.70
N PHE A 213 37.51 -12.71 -33.82
CA PHE A 213 37.40 -11.37 -33.25
C PHE A 213 36.26 -10.56 -33.86
N GLN A 214 36.06 -10.63 -35.17
CA GLN A 214 34.93 -9.99 -35.85
C GLN A 214 33.59 -10.42 -35.25
N LYS A 215 33.42 -11.72 -34.96
CA LYS A 215 32.18 -12.23 -34.33
C LYS A 215 31.94 -11.63 -32.95
N LEU A 216 33.00 -11.45 -32.15
CA LEU A 216 32.91 -10.79 -30.85
C LEU A 216 32.49 -9.32 -31.00
N CYS A 217 33.09 -8.59 -31.95
CA CYS A 217 32.73 -7.21 -32.23
C CYS A 217 31.27 -7.06 -32.70
N VAL A 218 30.81 -7.94 -33.59
CA VAL A 218 29.42 -7.93 -34.07
C VAL A 218 28.45 -8.15 -32.91
N SER A 219 28.70 -9.13 -32.05
CA SER A 219 27.85 -9.38 -30.88
C SER A 219 27.78 -8.19 -29.91
N GLU A 220 28.89 -7.48 -29.71
CA GLU A 220 28.90 -6.27 -28.87
C GLU A 220 28.16 -5.09 -29.52
N VAL A 221 28.21 -4.95 -30.85
CA VAL A 221 27.44 -3.94 -31.58
C VAL A 221 25.95 -4.24 -31.52
N GLU A 222 25.54 -5.49 -31.73
CA GLU A 222 24.13 -5.91 -31.59
C GLU A 222 23.60 -5.57 -30.18
N ARG A 223 24.39 -5.87 -29.14
CA ARG A 223 24.04 -5.51 -27.75
C ARG A 223 23.92 -3.99 -27.56
N ALA A 224 24.75 -3.20 -28.23
CA ALA A 224 24.67 -1.73 -28.18
C ALA A 224 23.39 -1.21 -28.85
N GLU A 225 22.98 -1.80 -29.98
CA GLU A 225 21.74 -1.45 -30.68
C GLU A 225 20.49 -1.81 -29.84
N GLU A 226 20.51 -2.95 -29.14
CA GLU A 226 19.48 -3.32 -28.17
C GLU A 226 19.41 -2.32 -27.02
N LEU A 227 20.56 -1.88 -26.50
CA LEU A 227 20.62 -0.89 -25.44
C LEU A 227 20.06 0.47 -25.89
N VAL A 228 20.40 0.93 -27.10
CA VAL A 228 19.82 2.15 -27.69
C VAL A 228 18.30 2.03 -27.79
N SER A 229 17.80 0.90 -28.32
CA SER A 229 16.37 0.62 -28.43
C SER A 229 15.68 0.61 -27.06
N SER A 230 16.36 0.13 -26.01
CA SER A 230 15.90 0.20 -24.62
C SER A 230 15.80 1.63 -24.12
N GLY A 231 16.86 2.43 -24.32
CA GLY A 231 16.89 3.85 -23.95
C GLY A 231 15.78 4.66 -24.62
N GLU A 232 15.51 4.42 -25.91
CA GLU A 232 14.41 5.07 -26.62
C GLU A 232 13.03 4.71 -26.07
N ARG A 233 12.84 3.48 -25.58
CA ARG A 233 11.59 3.08 -24.91
C ARG A 233 11.43 3.81 -23.59
N MET A 234 12.50 3.93 -22.80
CA MET A 234 12.49 4.68 -21.54
C MET A 234 12.13 6.16 -21.77
N LEU A 235 12.67 6.79 -22.81
CA LEU A 235 12.32 8.17 -23.17
C LEU A 235 10.85 8.32 -23.56
N ARG A 236 10.30 7.38 -24.35
CA ARG A 236 8.88 7.38 -24.74
C ARG A 236 7.94 7.13 -23.56
N GLY A 237 8.38 6.35 -22.57
CA GLY A 237 7.62 6.03 -21.36
C GLY A 237 7.44 7.20 -20.38
N ARG A 238 7.98 8.39 -20.67
CA ARG A 238 8.07 9.51 -19.72
C ARG A 238 8.74 9.08 -18.40
N HIS A 239 9.92 8.48 -18.50
CA HIS A 239 10.81 8.37 -17.34
C HIS A 239 11.24 9.78 -16.93
N TYR A 240 10.63 10.26 -15.84
CA TYR A 240 10.72 11.61 -15.28
C TYR A 240 10.13 12.75 -16.12
#